data_AF-A0A0X3TP16-F1
#
_entry.id   AF-A0A0X3TP16-F1
#
_cell.length_a   1.000
_cell.length_b   1.000
_cell.length_c   1.000
_cell.angle_alpha   90.00
_cell.angle_beta   90.00
_cell.angle_gamma   90.00
#
_symmetry.space_group_name_H-M   'P 1'
#
loop_
_entity.id
_entity.type
_entity.pdbx_description
1 polymer ?
#
loop_
_entity_poly.entity_id
_entity_poly.type
_entity_poly.pdbx_seq_one_letter_code
_entity_poly.pdbx_strand_id
1 'polypeptide(L)'
;MIRFLFLLLVLAGCSAGTPFFRDIPATRIAVNGSVFDVRVRGHLAEAVRINTQYAPRLGPIRDRAGLAMAQVSGCPILDVLGDASVTVGVLGCDREAGERLLLTAISTPNYECVDYGIYENLGHGYGYQVFECTPY
;
A
#
# COMPACT_ATOMS: atom_id res chain seq x y z
N MET A 1 14.37 -35.39 1.04
CA MET A 1 14.50 -34.47 -0.13
C MET A 1 13.18 -33.83 -0.53
N ILE A 2 12.07 -34.57 -0.65
CA ILE A 2 10.74 -33.99 -1.04
C ILE A 2 10.20 -32.92 -0.07
N ARG A 3 10.46 -33.04 1.24
CA ARG A 3 10.07 -32.04 2.25
C ARG A 3 10.78 -30.68 2.09
N PHE A 4 12.06 -30.70 1.69
CA PHE A 4 12.82 -29.47 1.42
C PHE A 4 12.35 -28.80 0.13
N LEU A 5 11.94 -29.60 -0.87
CA LEU A 5 11.38 -29.10 -2.12
C LEU A 5 10.05 -28.36 -1.89
N PHE A 6 9.20 -28.89 -1.01
CA PHE A 6 7.92 -28.26 -0.65
C PHE A 6 8.13 -26.92 0.08
N LEU A 7 9.13 -26.86 0.99
CA LEU A 7 9.51 -25.62 1.67
C LEU A 7 10.02 -24.56 0.67
N LEU A 8 10.87 -24.96 -0.28
CA LEU A 8 11.37 -24.07 -1.34
C LEU A 8 10.26 -23.53 -2.24
N LEU A 9 9.23 -24.34 -2.56
CA LEU A 9 8.08 -23.89 -3.34
C LEU A 9 7.26 -22.81 -2.61
N VAL A 10 7.08 -22.94 -1.30
CA VAL A 10 6.33 -21.96 -0.49
C VAL A 10 7.07 -20.63 -0.39
N LEU A 11 8.42 -20.65 -0.33
CA LEU A 11 9.22 -19.43 -0.22
C LEU A 11 9.24 -18.59 -1.52
N ALA A 12 8.99 -19.19 -2.69
CA ALA A 12 9.00 -18.48 -3.97
C ALA A 12 7.85 -17.47 -4.13
N GLY A 13 6.81 -17.52 -3.30
CA GLY A 13 5.62 -16.65 -3.41
C GLY A 13 5.69 -15.32 -2.66
N CYS A 14 6.68 -15.11 -1.79
CA CYS A 14 6.65 -13.98 -0.84
C CYS A 14 6.87 -12.58 -1.46
N SER A 15 7.29 -12.47 -2.73
CA SER A 15 7.47 -11.18 -3.42
C SER A 15 6.52 -10.99 -4.62
N ALA A 16 5.48 -11.82 -4.72
CA ALA A 16 4.44 -11.65 -5.74
C ALA A 16 3.66 -10.35 -5.50
N GLY A 17 3.17 -9.73 -6.58
CA GLY A 17 2.29 -8.58 -6.47
C GLY A 17 0.99 -8.94 -5.75
N THR A 18 0.29 -7.93 -5.24
CA THR A 18 -1.06 -8.13 -4.65
C THR A 18 -2.01 -8.73 -5.69
N PRO A 19 -3.18 -9.30 -5.31
CA PRO A 19 -4.08 -9.97 -6.25
C PRO A 19 -4.40 -9.15 -7.51
N PHE A 20 -4.52 -7.82 -7.38
CA PHE A 20 -4.76 -6.93 -8.52
C PHE A 20 -3.57 -6.79 -9.48
N PHE A 21 -2.34 -7.08 -9.06
CA PHE A 21 -1.12 -6.96 -9.89
C PHE A 21 -0.41 -8.28 -10.15
N ARG A 22 -0.91 -9.41 -9.62
CA ARG A 22 -0.21 -10.71 -9.60
C ARG A 22 0.33 -11.16 -10.97
N ASP A 23 -0.43 -10.92 -12.03
CA ASP A 23 -0.09 -11.39 -13.39
C ASP A 23 0.70 -10.35 -14.21
N ILE A 24 1.10 -9.23 -13.59
CA ILE A 24 1.88 -8.19 -14.26
C ILE A 24 3.37 -8.43 -14.00
N PRO A 25 4.22 -8.44 -15.06
CA PRO A 25 5.66 -8.56 -14.88
C PRO A 25 6.19 -7.36 -14.09
N ALA A 26 7.08 -7.63 -13.15
CA ALA A 26 7.72 -6.59 -12.35
C ALA A 26 8.92 -5.98 -13.08
N THR A 27 9.05 -4.66 -12.97
CA THR A 27 10.27 -3.93 -13.30
C THR A 27 11.00 -3.57 -12.01
N ARG A 28 12.26 -4.02 -11.89
CA ARG A 28 13.07 -3.77 -10.70
C ARG A 28 13.79 -2.44 -10.79
N ILE A 29 13.67 -1.62 -9.76
CA ILE A 29 14.33 -0.32 -9.68
C ILE A 29 14.89 -0.05 -8.29
N ALA A 30 16.08 0.55 -8.25
CA ALA A 30 16.72 0.99 -7.02
C ALA A 30 16.66 2.52 -6.93
N VAL A 31 16.15 3.03 -5.81
CA VAL A 31 16.03 4.46 -5.52
C VAL A 31 16.57 4.72 -4.12
N ASN A 32 17.72 5.41 -4.05
CA ASN A 32 18.33 5.85 -2.78
C ASN A 32 18.42 4.72 -1.72
N GLY A 33 18.96 3.56 -2.10
CA GLY A 33 19.12 2.39 -1.22
C GLY A 33 17.86 1.54 -1.00
N SER A 34 16.69 1.97 -1.48
CA SER A 34 15.49 1.13 -1.55
C SER A 34 15.40 0.42 -2.89
N VAL A 35 15.01 -0.84 -2.91
CA VAL A 35 14.80 -1.62 -4.14
C VAL A 35 13.35 -2.06 -4.21
N PHE A 36 12.72 -1.78 -5.34
CA PHE A 36 11.30 -2.04 -5.58
C PHE A 36 11.12 -2.91 -6.82
N ASP A 37 10.19 -3.86 -6.73
CA ASP A 37 9.57 -4.49 -7.89
C ASP A 37 8.28 -3.74 -8.19
N VAL A 38 8.25 -3.04 -9.32
CA VAL A 38 7.15 -2.16 -9.73
C VAL A 38 6.30 -2.82 -10.82
N ARG A 39 4.99 -2.75 -10.68
CA ARG A 39 4.00 -3.29 -11.63
C ARG A 39 3.00 -2.21 -11.99
N VAL A 40 2.75 -2.00 -13.27
CA VAL A 40 1.83 -0.97 -13.76
C VAL A 40 0.60 -1.62 -14.38
N ARG A 41 -0.60 -1.19 -13.98
CA ARG A 41 -1.87 -1.67 -14.53
C ARG A 41 -2.88 -0.52 -14.56
N GLY A 42 -3.24 -0.07 -15.76
CA GLY A 42 -4.17 1.04 -15.94
C GLY A 42 -3.63 2.32 -15.31
N HIS A 43 -4.45 2.96 -14.46
CA HIS A 43 -4.09 4.20 -13.75
C HIS A 43 -3.44 3.96 -12.38
N LEU A 44 -2.97 2.74 -12.10
CA LEU A 44 -2.33 2.37 -10.84
C LEU A 44 -0.95 1.76 -11.09
N ALA A 45 -0.04 1.99 -10.16
CA ALA A 45 1.23 1.29 -10.07
C ALA A 45 1.42 0.73 -8.66
N GLU A 46 1.84 -0.52 -8.56
CA GLU A 46 2.25 -1.14 -7.29
C GLU A 46 3.77 -1.14 -7.22
N ALA A 47 4.33 -0.74 -6.07
CA ALA A 47 5.74 -0.94 -5.77
C ALA A 47 5.89 -1.80 -4.50
N VAL A 48 6.43 -3.00 -4.67
CA VAL A 48 6.77 -3.92 -3.59
C VAL A 48 8.25 -3.75 -3.24
N ARG A 49 8.56 -3.36 -2.00
CA ARG A 49 9.95 -3.26 -1.53
C ARG A 49 10.50 -4.66 -1.28
N ILE A 50 11.60 -5.00 -1.95
CA ILE A 50 12.19 -6.34 -1.91
C ILE A 50 13.48 -6.41 -1.08
N ASN A 51 14.08 -5.27 -0.73
CA ASN A 51 15.26 -5.25 0.12
C ASN A 51 14.91 -5.13 1.60
N THR A 52 15.75 -5.74 2.43
CA THR A 52 15.64 -5.66 3.89
C THR A 52 16.06 -4.28 4.38
N GLN A 53 15.18 -3.63 5.14
CA GLN A 53 15.45 -2.38 5.84
C GLN A 53 14.78 -2.44 7.20
N TYR A 54 15.48 -1.98 8.24
CA TYR A 54 14.97 -2.02 9.60
C TYR A 54 13.97 -0.89 9.83
N ALA A 55 12.73 -1.26 10.18
CA ALA A 55 11.63 -0.37 10.59
C ALA A 55 11.55 0.98 9.84
N PRO A 56 11.53 0.99 8.49
CA PRO A 56 11.50 2.23 7.74
C PRO A 56 10.15 2.94 7.91
N ARG A 57 10.20 4.26 8.13
CA ARG A 57 8.99 5.10 8.14
C ARG A 57 8.42 5.20 6.73
N LEU A 58 7.10 5.26 6.62
CA LEU A 58 6.43 5.36 5.32
C LEU A 58 6.84 6.62 4.56
N GLY A 59 6.92 7.80 5.19
CA GLY A 59 7.21 9.07 4.50
C GLY A 59 8.38 9.00 3.49
N PRO A 60 9.62 8.73 3.93
CA PRO A 60 10.76 8.61 3.01
C PRO A 60 10.65 7.46 2.00
N ILE A 61 9.99 6.36 2.38
CA ILE A 61 9.79 5.22 1.47
C ILE A 61 8.76 5.56 0.39
N ARG A 62 7.71 6.29 0.76
CA ARG A 62 6.63 6.75 -0.12
C ARG A 62 7.19 7.61 -1.24
N ASP A 63 8.10 8.53 -0.93
CA ASP A 63 8.73 9.40 -1.93
C ASP A 63 9.60 8.59 -2.91
N ARG A 64 10.38 7.63 -2.38
CA ARG A 64 11.22 6.73 -3.21
C ARG A 64 10.38 5.81 -4.08
N ALA A 65 9.30 5.26 -3.52
CA ALA A 65 8.36 4.40 -4.23
C ALA A 65 7.62 5.18 -5.32
N GLY A 66 7.19 6.42 -5.03
CA GLY A 66 6.59 7.32 -6.01
C GLY A 66 7.54 7.60 -7.18
N LEU A 67 8.81 7.90 -6.90
CA LEU A 67 9.81 8.07 -7.96
C LEU A 67 10.02 6.78 -8.77
N ALA A 68 10.07 5.63 -8.11
CA ALA A 68 10.16 4.32 -8.77
C ALA A 68 8.97 4.07 -9.71
N MET A 69 7.74 4.35 -9.25
CA MET A 69 6.52 4.21 -10.04
C MET A 69 6.48 5.19 -11.21
N ALA A 70 6.87 6.46 -11.00
CA ALA A 70 6.95 7.45 -12.06
C ALA A 70 7.93 7.02 -13.16
N GLN A 71 9.09 6.49 -12.77
CA GLN A 71 10.12 6.05 -13.71
C GLN A 71 9.67 4.84 -14.54
N VAL A 72 8.93 3.89 -13.96
CA VAL A 72 8.47 2.69 -14.65
C VAL A 72 7.23 2.95 -15.50
N SER A 73 6.32 3.80 -15.03
CA SER A 73 5.09 4.14 -15.77
C SER A 73 5.28 5.22 -16.84
N GLY A 74 6.29 6.09 -16.68
CA GLY A 74 6.46 7.29 -17.51
C GLY A 74 5.46 8.41 -17.21
N CYS A 75 4.70 8.29 -16.11
CA CYS A 75 3.63 9.22 -15.76
C CYS A 75 3.90 9.93 -14.43
N PRO A 76 3.31 11.14 -14.22
CA PRO A 76 3.31 11.75 -12.91
C PRO A 76 2.53 10.90 -11.90
N ILE A 77 2.90 11.00 -10.63
CA ILE A 77 2.18 10.36 -9.52
C ILE A 77 1.29 11.40 -8.84
N LEU A 78 0.01 11.07 -8.65
CA LEU A 78 -0.95 11.92 -7.95
C LEU A 78 -0.92 11.67 -6.44
N ASP A 79 -0.85 10.40 -6.04
CA ASP A 79 -0.71 10.01 -4.62
C ASP A 79 -0.07 8.63 -4.50
N VAL A 80 0.43 8.29 -3.31
CA VAL A 80 0.97 6.97 -2.96
C VAL A 80 0.38 6.50 -1.63
N LEU A 81 -0.35 5.40 -1.71
CA LEU A 81 -1.07 4.76 -0.61
C LEU A 81 -0.34 3.48 -0.16
N GLY A 82 -0.72 2.95 1.00
CA GLY A 82 -0.24 1.66 1.52
C GLY A 82 0.73 1.81 2.69
N ASP A 83 1.66 0.86 2.82
CA ASP A 83 2.64 0.80 3.90
C ASP A 83 4.09 0.79 3.36
N ALA A 84 5.08 0.72 4.24
CA ALA A 84 6.47 0.82 3.80
C ALA A 84 6.92 -0.35 2.92
N SER A 85 6.28 -1.51 3.02
CA SER A 85 6.63 -2.75 2.30
C SER A 85 5.91 -2.83 0.96
N VAL A 86 4.62 -2.48 0.91
CA VAL A 86 3.83 -2.47 -0.32
C VAL A 86 3.10 -1.13 -0.44
N THR A 87 3.37 -0.43 -1.54
CA THR A 87 2.72 0.84 -1.86
C THR A 87 1.97 0.73 -3.19
N VAL A 88 0.88 1.47 -3.31
CA VAL A 88 0.12 1.63 -4.55
C VAL A 88 0.04 3.11 -4.88
N GLY A 89 0.58 3.51 -6.02
CA GLY A 89 0.51 4.85 -6.56
C GLY A 89 -0.64 5.02 -7.53
N VAL A 90 -1.31 6.17 -7.45
CA VAL A 90 -2.27 6.62 -8.46
C VAL A 90 -1.53 7.41 -9.53
N LEU A 91 -1.60 6.95 -10.78
CA LEU A 91 -0.93 7.56 -11.91
C LEU A 91 -1.78 8.71 -12.48
N GLY A 92 -1.10 9.78 -12.89
CA GLY A 92 -1.70 10.95 -13.52
C GLY A 92 -1.50 11.00 -15.04
N CYS A 93 -1.31 9.87 -15.72
CA CYS A 93 -1.30 9.84 -17.19
C CYS A 93 -2.61 10.38 -17.76
N ASP A 94 -3.71 10.01 -17.10
CA ASP A 94 -5.04 10.57 -17.23
C ASP A 94 -5.41 11.14 -15.86
N ARG A 95 -5.39 12.46 -15.77
CA ARG A 95 -5.58 13.17 -14.50
C ARG A 95 -7.00 12.98 -13.96
N GLU A 96 -8.02 13.01 -14.83
CA GLU A 96 -9.42 12.89 -14.42
C GLU A 96 -9.70 11.49 -13.88
N ALA A 97 -9.21 10.45 -14.58
CA ALA A 97 -9.34 9.08 -14.11
C ALA A 97 -8.63 8.85 -12.76
N GLY A 98 -7.43 9.41 -12.59
CA GLY A 98 -6.67 9.33 -11.35
C GLY A 98 -7.36 10.05 -10.18
N GLU A 99 -7.85 11.27 -10.39
CA GLU A 99 -8.60 12.03 -9.37
C GLU A 99 -9.89 11.30 -8.97
N ARG A 100 -10.59 10.67 -9.93
CA ARG A 100 -11.77 9.85 -9.63
C ARG A 100 -11.45 8.66 -8.72
N LEU A 101 -10.30 8.00 -8.92
CA LEU A 101 -9.86 6.91 -8.04
C LEU A 101 -9.59 7.41 -6.61
N LEU A 102 -8.95 8.57 -6.47
CA LEU A 102 -8.70 9.18 -5.16
C LEU A 102 -9.99 9.56 -4.45
N LEU A 103 -10.98 10.09 -5.18
CA LEU A 103 -12.29 10.41 -4.61
C LEU A 103 -13.04 9.16 -4.15
N THR A 104 -12.96 8.03 -4.85
CA THR A 104 -13.57 6.78 -4.39
C THR A 104 -12.88 6.15 -3.17
N ALA A 105 -11.61 6.47 -2.93
CA ALA A 105 -10.90 6.05 -1.71
C ALA A 105 -11.40 6.79 -0.46
N ILE A 106 -11.98 7.99 -0.65
CA ILE A 106 -12.76 8.71 0.35
C ILE A 106 -14.18 8.10 0.32
N SER A 107 -14.30 6.86 0.77
CA SER A 107 -15.60 6.20 0.91
C SER A 107 -16.54 7.10 1.70
N THR A 108 -17.73 7.41 1.15
CA THR A 108 -18.90 7.67 1.98
C THR A 108 -19.20 6.35 2.68
N PRO A 109 -18.79 6.17 3.95
CA PRO A 109 -18.93 4.86 4.57
C PRO A 109 -20.42 4.57 4.64
N ASN A 110 -20.87 3.41 4.15
CA ASN A 110 -22.26 2.93 4.31
C ASN A 110 -22.57 2.57 5.76
N TYR A 111 -22.04 3.34 6.70
CA TYR A 111 -22.03 3.12 8.13
C TYR A 111 -22.30 4.45 8.81
N GLU A 112 -23.27 4.44 9.71
CA GLU A 112 -23.46 5.50 10.67
C GLU A 112 -22.64 5.15 11.92
N CYS A 113 -21.78 6.06 12.36
CA CYS A 113 -20.95 5.88 13.55
C CYS A 113 -21.46 6.78 14.68
N VAL A 114 -21.82 6.17 15.80
CA VAL A 114 -22.27 6.86 17.02
C VAL A 114 -21.12 6.89 18.03
N ASP A 115 -20.88 8.05 18.64
CA ASP A 115 -19.92 8.23 19.73
C ASP A 115 -20.52 7.76 21.05
N TYR A 116 -19.89 6.75 21.66
CA TYR A 116 -20.28 6.17 22.96
C TYR A 116 -19.49 6.76 24.14
N GLY A 117 -18.67 7.78 23.89
CA GLY A 117 -17.90 8.49 24.89
C GLY A 117 -16.53 7.87 25.16
N ILE A 118 -15.91 8.29 26.26
CA ILE A 118 -14.54 7.90 26.61
C ILE A 118 -14.57 6.67 27.52
N TYR A 119 -13.94 5.57 27.09
CA TYR A 119 -13.65 4.46 27.97
C TYR A 119 -12.44 4.81 28.85
N GLU A 120 -12.68 5.08 30.13
CA GLU A 120 -11.62 5.34 31.10
C GLU A 120 -11.13 4.03 31.71
N ASN A 121 -9.85 3.72 31.49
CA ASN A 121 -9.20 2.61 32.17
C ASN A 121 -8.72 3.09 33.55
N LEU A 122 -9.41 2.65 34.62
CA LEU A 122 -9.23 3.08 36.03
C LEU A 122 -7.80 2.94 36.61
N GLY A 123 -6.84 2.41 35.85
CA GLY A 123 -5.44 2.22 36.28
C GLY A 123 -4.36 3.02 35.53
N HIS A 124 -4.66 3.63 34.37
CA HIS A 124 -3.60 4.18 33.50
C HIS A 124 -3.79 5.64 33.05
N GLY A 125 -4.86 6.34 33.46
CA GLY A 125 -5.00 7.79 33.26
C GLY A 125 -5.16 8.25 31.80
N TYR A 126 -5.32 7.32 30.86
CA TYR A 126 -5.63 7.59 29.46
C TYR A 126 -6.94 6.90 29.12
N GLY A 127 -7.96 7.69 28.78
CA GLY A 127 -9.18 7.20 28.17
C GLY A 127 -9.10 7.23 26.65
N TYR A 128 -9.81 6.35 25.96
CA TYR A 128 -9.96 6.41 24.50
C TYR A 128 -11.42 6.59 24.13
N GLN A 129 -11.68 7.39 23.10
CA GLN A 129 -13.03 7.60 22.57
C GLN A 129 -13.49 6.35 21.83
N VAL A 130 -14.74 5.95 22.10
CA VAL A 130 -15.33 4.73 21.54
C VAL A 130 -16.41 5.14 20.55
N PHE A 131 -16.28 4.66 19.32
CA PHE A 131 -17.31 4.78 18.30
C PHE A 131 -17.84 3.38 17.99
N GLU A 132 -19.16 3.25 17.85
CA GLU A 132 -19.80 2.06 17.29
C GLU A 132 -20.41 2.42 15.95
N CYS A 133 -20.07 1.66 14.91
CA CYS A 133 -20.52 1.93 13.55
C CYS A 133 -21.46 0.82 13.08
N THR A 134 -22.67 1.18 12.65
CA THR A 134 -23.66 0.24 12.11
C THR A 134 -23.95 0.55 10.64
N PRO A 135 -24.10 -0.48 9.78
CA PRO A 135 -24.47 -0.25 8.39
C PRO A 135 -25.90 0.30 8.28
N TYR A 136 -26.16 1.16 7.29
CA TYR A 136 -27.51 1.60 6.91
C TYR A 136 -28.01 0.91 5.63
#